data_AF-A0A3S0EG21-F1
#
_entry.id   AF-A0A3S0EG21-F1
#
_cell.length_a   1.000
_cell.length_b   1.000
_cell.length_c   1.000
_cell.angle_alpha   90.00
_cell.angle_beta   90.00
_cell.angle_gamma   90.00
#
_symmetry.space_group_name_H-M   'P 1'
#
loop_
_entity.id
_entity.type
_entity.pdbx_description
1 polymer ?
#
loop_
_entity_poly.entity_id
_entity_poly.type
_entity_poly.pdbx_seq_one_letter_code
_entity_poly.pdbx_strand_id
1 'polypeptide(L)'
;MPLDRVFIKKDFAEVVDALLADIGSGMGGRVALTDANEGSVMRTLAEAFARELAVCYEQLDTVYRNAYLDIASGPALDNVVALLGIERQRGGHLEGTALL
;
A
#
# COMPACT_ATOMS: atom_id res chain seq x y z
N MET A 1 11.83 -2.32 -17.54
CA MET A 1 10.68 -3.19 -17.19
C MET A 1 9.52 -2.25 -16.90
N PRO A 2 8.35 -2.42 -17.52
CA PRO A 2 7.21 -1.58 -17.14
C PRO A 2 6.86 -1.93 -15.69
N LEU A 3 6.85 -0.93 -14.80
CA LEU A 3 6.45 -1.05 -13.39
C LEU A 3 4.92 -1.04 -13.26
N ASP A 4 4.24 -1.68 -14.20
CA ASP A 4 2.80 -1.57 -14.41
C ASP A 4 1.98 -2.02 -13.20
N ARG A 5 2.48 -2.97 -12.38
CA ARG A 5 2.01 -3.20 -10.99
C ARG A 5 3.13 -3.75 -10.08
N VAL A 6 3.77 -2.85 -9.34
CA VAL A 6 4.76 -3.22 -8.30
C VAL A 6 4.12 -3.97 -7.14
N PHE A 7 2.90 -3.61 -6.77
CA PHE A 7 2.15 -4.17 -5.67
C PHE A 7 0.74 -4.53 -6.13
N ILE A 8 0.31 -5.76 -5.85
CA ILE A 8 -1.07 -6.19 -6.11
C ILE A 8 -1.90 -5.78 -4.90
N LYS A 9 -2.44 -4.58 -4.97
CA LYS A 9 -3.35 -4.06 -3.96
C LYS A 9 -4.66 -4.85 -4.01
N LYS A 10 -5.13 -5.28 -2.84
CA LYS A 10 -6.47 -5.84 -2.68
C LYS A 10 -7.45 -4.75 -2.30
N ASP A 11 -8.61 -4.73 -2.95
CA ASP A 11 -9.71 -3.88 -2.54
C ASP A 11 -10.51 -4.49 -1.38
N PHE A 12 -11.49 -3.74 -0.87
CA PHE A 12 -12.31 -4.18 0.26
C PHE A 12 -13.01 -5.52 0.00
N ALA A 13 -13.61 -5.71 -1.18
CA ALA A 13 -14.37 -6.92 -1.49
C ALA A 13 -13.44 -8.14 -1.58
N GLU A 14 -12.29 -7.97 -2.23
CA GLU A 14 -11.26 -9.01 -2.32
C GLU A 14 -10.72 -9.42 -0.94
N VAL A 15 -10.61 -8.47 0.00
CA VAL A 15 -10.20 -8.76 1.37
C VAL A 15 -11.31 -9.47 2.15
N VAL A 16 -12.58 -9.04 2.01
CA VAL A 16 -13.72 -9.72 2.64
C VAL A 16 -13.78 -11.17 2.16
N ASP A 17 -13.74 -11.40 0.85
CA ASP A 17 -13.81 -12.74 0.27
C ASP A 17 -12.65 -13.62 0.75
N ALA A 18 -11.43 -13.06 0.80
CA ALA A 18 -10.27 -13.79 1.31
C ALA A 18 -10.42 -14.15 2.81
N LEU A 19 -10.93 -13.24 3.63
CA LEU A 19 -11.16 -13.48 5.06
C LEU A 19 -12.25 -14.53 5.29
N LEU A 20 -13.37 -14.43 4.57
CA LEU A 20 -14.47 -15.38 4.68
C LEU A 20 -14.04 -16.78 4.20
N ALA A 21 -13.27 -16.86 3.11
CA ALA A 21 -12.71 -18.11 2.62
C ALA A 21 -11.74 -18.74 3.64
N ASP A 22 -10.83 -17.95 4.24
CA ASP A 22 -9.91 -18.44 5.25
C ASP A 22 -10.64 -18.96 6.50
N ILE A 23 -11.58 -18.18 7.03
CA ILE A 23 -12.36 -18.56 8.22
C ILE A 23 -13.24 -19.79 7.94
N GLY A 24 -13.86 -19.86 6.77
CA GLY A 24 -14.68 -20.99 6.35
C GLY A 24 -13.88 -22.26 6.04
N SER A 25 -12.57 -22.16 5.82
CA SER A 25 -11.73 -23.30 5.47
C SER A 25 -11.47 -24.26 6.64
N GLY A 26 -11.52 -23.79 7.89
CA GLY A 26 -11.11 -24.57 9.07
C GLY A 26 -9.63 -24.99 9.05
N MET A 27 -8.80 -24.40 8.18
CA MET A 27 -7.37 -24.72 8.10
C MET A 27 -6.67 -24.54 9.46
N GLY A 28 -5.64 -25.34 9.70
CA GLY A 28 -4.90 -25.33 10.96
C GLY A 28 -5.65 -25.97 12.14
N GLY A 29 -6.70 -26.76 11.87
CA GLY A 29 -7.47 -27.47 12.90
C GLY A 29 -8.51 -26.61 13.62
N ARG A 30 -8.88 -25.47 13.04
CA ARG A 30 -9.89 -24.55 13.58
C ARG A 30 -11.28 -25.02 13.19
N VAL A 31 -12.29 -24.70 14.00
CA VAL A 31 -13.69 -24.90 13.61
C VAL A 31 -14.01 -23.94 12.46
N ALA A 32 -14.50 -24.48 11.35
CA ALA A 32 -14.97 -23.68 10.22
C ALA A 32 -16.23 -22.91 10.61
N LEU A 33 -16.18 -21.57 10.49
CA LEU A 33 -17.36 -20.73 10.68
C LEU A 33 -17.95 -20.43 9.31
N THR A 34 -19.15 -20.94 9.04
CA THR A 34 -19.74 -20.98 7.68
C THR A 34 -20.88 -19.99 7.47
N ASP A 35 -21.35 -19.32 8.53
CA ASP A 35 -22.40 -18.31 8.41
C ASP A 35 -21.82 -17.00 7.86
N ALA A 36 -21.74 -16.91 6.54
CA ALA A 36 -21.27 -15.75 5.80
C ALA A 36 -22.42 -14.88 5.26
N ASN A 37 -23.64 -15.08 5.77
CA ASN A 37 -24.82 -14.33 5.32
C ASN A 37 -24.82 -12.90 5.86
N GLU A 38 -25.55 -12.01 5.19
CA GLU A 38 -25.80 -10.66 5.68
C GLU A 38 -26.52 -10.70 7.05
N GLY A 39 -26.09 -9.83 7.97
CA GLY A 39 -26.56 -9.84 9.35
C GLY A 39 -25.87 -10.84 10.28
N SER A 40 -25.00 -11.72 9.74
CA SER A 40 -24.16 -12.57 10.59
C SER A 40 -23.10 -11.78 11.33
N VAL A 41 -22.90 -12.08 12.61
CA VAL A 41 -21.79 -11.53 13.41
C VAL A 41 -20.44 -11.85 12.77
N MET A 42 -20.29 -13.05 12.21
CA MET A 42 -19.06 -13.47 11.55
C MET A 42 -18.77 -12.59 10.33
N ARG A 43 -19.78 -12.37 9.48
CA ARG A 43 -19.65 -11.49 8.32
C ARG A 43 -19.36 -10.04 8.73
N THR A 44 -20.06 -9.51 9.72
CA THR A 44 -19.83 -8.14 10.22
C THR A 44 -18.42 -7.96 10.74
N LEU A 45 -17.86 -8.93 11.47
CA LEU A 45 -16.47 -8.88 11.91
C LEU A 45 -15.51 -8.94 10.71
N ALA A 46 -15.71 -9.85 9.77
CA ALA A 46 -14.87 -9.95 8.58
C ALA A 46 -14.84 -8.63 7.78
N GLU A 47 -16.00 -7.98 7.60
CA GLU A 47 -16.10 -6.68 6.94
C GLU A 47 -15.41 -5.56 7.73
N ALA A 48 -15.56 -5.52 9.06
CA ALA A 48 -14.87 -4.54 9.90
C ALA A 48 -13.34 -4.65 9.79
N PHE A 49 -12.80 -5.88 9.82
CA PHE A 49 -11.37 -6.11 9.61
C PHE A 49 -10.94 -5.79 8.17
N ALA A 50 -11.75 -6.17 7.17
CA ALA A 50 -11.46 -5.91 5.77
C ALA A 50 -11.35 -4.41 5.48
N ARG A 51 -12.17 -3.58 6.15
CA ARG A 51 -12.10 -2.12 6.02
C ARG A 51 -10.74 -1.58 6.44
N GLU A 52 -10.22 -1.99 7.59
CA GLU A 52 -8.92 -1.53 8.07
C GLU A 52 -7.77 -2.10 7.24
N LEU A 53 -7.87 -3.37 6.83
CA LEU A 53 -6.92 -3.99 5.93
C LEU A 53 -6.85 -3.28 4.58
N ALA A 54 -7.99 -2.89 4.00
CA ALA A 54 -8.03 -2.14 2.74
C ALA A 54 -7.28 -0.80 2.86
N VAL A 55 -7.40 -0.10 3.99
CA VAL A 55 -6.61 1.11 4.26
C VAL A 55 -5.12 0.77 4.34
N CYS A 56 -4.73 -0.32 4.99
CA CYS A 56 -3.33 -0.77 5.01
C CYS A 56 -2.83 -1.11 3.59
N TYR A 57 -3.65 -1.70 2.73
CA TYR A 57 -3.31 -1.98 1.34
C TYR A 57 -3.02 -0.69 0.55
N GLU A 58 -3.77 0.39 0.78
CA GLU A 58 -3.45 1.72 0.18
C GLU A 58 -2.11 2.28 0.66
N GLN A 59 -1.84 2.15 1.96
CA GLN A 59 -0.58 2.60 2.54
C GLN A 59 0.60 1.80 1.98
N LEU A 60 0.45 0.48 1.85
CA LEU A 60 1.46 -0.39 1.27
C LEU A 60 1.72 -0.05 -0.20
N ASP A 61 0.69 0.19 -1.01
CA ASP A 61 0.87 0.62 -2.41
C ASP A 61 1.76 1.86 -2.49
N THR A 62 1.53 2.84 -1.61
CA THR A 62 2.35 4.05 -1.54
C THR A 62 3.81 3.74 -1.17
N VAL A 63 4.04 2.86 -0.18
CA VAL A 63 5.40 2.44 0.22
C VAL A 63 6.12 1.74 -0.93
N TYR A 64 5.45 0.81 -1.60
CA TYR A 64 6.01 0.07 -2.72
C TYR A 64 6.36 1.01 -3.87
N ARG A 65 5.49 1.95 -4.23
CA ARG A 65 5.75 2.95 -5.27
C ARG A 65 6.94 3.87 -4.93
N ASN A 66 7.09 4.24 -3.67
CA ASN A 66 8.18 5.07 -3.18
C ASN A 66 9.56 4.38 -3.20
N ALA A 67 9.62 3.07 -3.41
CA ALA A 67 10.87 2.34 -3.51
C ALA A 67 11.53 2.40 -4.90
N TYR A 68 10.80 2.88 -5.92
CA TYR A 68 11.28 2.88 -7.31
C TYR A 68 11.68 4.27 -7.77
N LEU A 69 12.88 4.39 -8.34
CA LEU A 69 13.44 5.67 -8.81
C LEU A 69 12.50 6.41 -9.77
N ASP A 70 11.85 5.68 -10.67
CA ASP A 70 10.97 6.24 -11.70
C ASP A 70 9.65 6.81 -11.14
N ILE A 71 9.28 6.45 -9.91
CA ILE A 71 7.97 6.76 -9.31
C ILE A 71 8.10 7.59 -8.02
N ALA A 72 9.17 7.38 -7.26
CA ALA A 72 9.40 8.04 -5.98
C ALA A 72 9.44 9.57 -6.14
N SER A 73 9.00 10.28 -5.09
CA SER A 73 9.03 11.74 -5.05
C SER A 73 9.41 12.25 -3.66
N GLY A 74 9.74 13.54 -3.56
CA GLY A 74 10.08 14.19 -2.30
C GLY A 74 11.20 13.46 -1.54
N PRO A 75 11.08 13.27 -0.21
CA PRO A 75 12.08 12.59 0.60
C PRO A 75 12.33 11.12 0.21
N ALA A 76 11.32 10.42 -0.33
CA ALA A 76 11.51 9.04 -0.78
C ALA A 76 12.47 8.98 -1.97
N LEU A 77 12.36 9.92 -2.92
CA LEU A 77 13.28 10.01 -4.05
C LEU A 77 14.69 10.39 -3.59
N ASP A 78 14.83 11.28 -2.61
CA ASP A 78 16.14 11.60 -2.01
C ASP A 78 16.80 10.34 -1.42
N ASN A 79 16.04 9.51 -0.70
CA ASN A 79 16.54 8.27 -0.12
C ASN A 79 16.95 7.23 -1.18
N VAL A 80 16.14 7.04 -2.23
CA VAL A 80 16.43 6.07 -3.29
C VAL A 80 17.67 6.48 -4.10
N VAL A 81 17.82 7.77 -4.40
CA VAL A 81 18.98 8.30 -5.14
C VAL A 81 20.25 8.24 -4.29
N ALA A 82 20.15 8.43 -2.97
CA ALA A 82 21.28 8.29 -2.05
C ALA A 82 21.89 6.88 -2.07
N LEU A 83 21.10 5.82 -2.33
CA LEU A 83 21.62 4.45 -2.50
C LEU A 83 22.58 4.33 -3.69
N LEU A 84 22.49 5.22 -4.67
CA LEU A 84 23.39 5.31 -5.82
C LEU A 84 24.60 6.22 -5.57
N GLY A 85 24.76 6.75 -4.36
CA GLY A 85 25.82 7.71 -4.01
C GLY A 85 25.61 9.10 -4.62
N ILE A 86 24.38 9.41 -5.03
CA ILE A 86 24.03 10.70 -5.65
C ILE A 86 23.27 11.54 -4.62
N GLU A 87 23.59 12.83 -4.55
CA GLU A 87 22.80 13.81 -3.79
C GLU A 87 21.98 14.67 -4.76
N ARG A 88 20.70 14.86 -4.48
CA ARG A 88 19.82 15.67 -5.33
C ARG A 88 20.06 17.16 -5.09
N GLN A 89 20.40 17.89 -6.15
CA GLN A 89 20.50 19.34 -6.12
C GLN A 89 19.14 19.95 -5.78
N ARG A 90 19.10 20.76 -4.72
CA ARG A 90 17.90 21.50 -4.33
C ARG A 90 17.73 22.75 -5.20
N GLY A 91 16.49 23.23 -5.30
CA GLY A 91 16.21 24.50 -5.96
C GLY A 91 17.02 25.62 -5.31
N GLY A 92 17.76 26.37 -6.13
CA GLY A 92 18.49 27.56 -5.71
C GLY A 92 17.60 28.80 -5.73
N HIS A 93 18.21 29.94 -5.42
CA HIS A 93 17.57 31.25 -5.54
C HIS A 93 18.15 31.99 -6.74
N LEU A 94 17.39 32.92 -7.31
CA LEU A 94 17.88 33.77 -8.40
C LEU A 94 18.75 34.87 -7.81
N GLU A 95 20.00 34.95 -8.24
CA GLU A 95 20.93 36.04 -7.89
C GLU A 95 21.34 36.79 -9.15
N GLY A 96 21.48 38.12 -9.05
CA GLY A 96 21.87 38.98 -10.16
C GLY A 96 22.57 40.25 -9.65
N THR A 97 23.64 40.65 -10.31
CA THR A 97 24.40 41.88 -9.96
C THR A 97 24.01 43.00 -10.92
N ALA A 98 23.61 44.16 -10.39
CA ALA A 98 23.37 45.36 -11.18
C ALA A 98 24.63 46.23 -11.21
N LEU A 99 25.11 46.57 -12.41
CA LEU A 99 26.17 47.55 -12.61
C LEU A 99 25.53 48.93 -12.80
N LEU A 100 25.99 49.91 -12.01
CA LEU A 100 25.66 51.34 -12.14
C LEU A 100 26.51 52.00 -13.22
#